data_AF-A0A942NAW2-F1
#
_entry.id   AF-A0A942NAW2-F1
#
_cell.length_a   1.000
_cell.length_b   1.000
_cell.length_c   1.000
_cell.angle_alpha   90.00
_cell.angle_beta   90.00
_cell.angle_gamma   90.00
#
_symmetry.space_group_name_H-M   'P 1'
#
loop_
_entity.id
_entity.type
_entity.pdbx_description
1 polymer ?
#
loop_
_entity_poly.entity_id
_entity_poly.type
_entity_poly.pdbx_seq_one_letter_code
_entity_poly.pdbx_strand_id
1 'polypeptide(L)'
;MENEQHEKYEYARNRIRQKKRLYYHFVVFLLGSLFMYLANNLFQVFPDTQWYSWVIALWLFLFILHFIRVYITDRFMNKQWERDQINKLIAKQEQRIAQLEKKHLPPTEN
;
A
#
# COMPACT_ATOMS: atom_id res chain seq x y z
N MET A 1 2.95 14.17 -25.79
CA MET A 1 3.22 12.72 -25.98
C MET A 1 4.44 12.25 -25.18
N GLU A 2 5.55 12.99 -25.15
CA GLU A 2 6.77 12.62 -24.40
C GLU A 2 6.58 12.62 -22.86
N ASN A 3 5.86 13.62 -22.31
CA ASN A 3 5.56 13.70 -20.87
C ASN A 3 4.70 12.52 -20.36
N GLU A 4 3.76 12.02 -21.16
CA GLU A 4 2.92 10.88 -20.75
C GLU A 4 3.71 9.57 -20.68
N GLN A 5 4.70 9.37 -21.56
CA GLN A 5 5.56 8.18 -21.49
C GLN A 5 6.49 8.25 -20.28
N HIS A 6 7.00 9.44 -19.96
CA HIS A 6 7.80 9.67 -18.75
C HIS A 6 7.01 9.36 -17.47
N GLU A 7 5.76 9.85 -17.35
CA GLU A 7 4.92 9.57 -16.20
C GLU A 7 4.56 8.09 -16.06
N LYS A 8 4.27 7.39 -17.18
CA LYS A 8 4.02 5.95 -17.18
C LYS A 8 5.25 5.16 -16.73
N TYR A 9 6.44 5.58 -17.19
CA TYR A 9 7.71 4.97 -16.78
C TYR A 9 8.00 5.20 -15.29
N GLU A 10 7.85 6.43 -14.78
CA GLU A 10 8.05 6.73 -13.37
C GLU A 10 7.07 5.99 -12.47
N TYR A 11 5.81 5.87 -12.90
CA TYR A 11 4.81 5.08 -12.20
C TYR A 11 5.20 3.59 -12.13
N ALA A 12 5.59 2.99 -13.25
CA ALA A 12 6.06 1.61 -13.27
C ALA A 12 7.29 1.41 -12.39
N ARG A 13 8.25 2.36 -12.42
CA ARG A 13 9.47 2.34 -11.61
C ARG A 13 9.17 2.42 -10.12
N ASN A 14 8.26 3.29 -9.69
CA ASN A 14 7.88 3.41 -8.28
C ASN A 14 7.21 2.14 -7.76
N ARG A 15 6.36 1.50 -8.57
CA ARG A 15 5.73 0.20 -8.21
C ARG A 15 6.76 -0.90 -8.03
N ILE A 16 7.81 -0.94 -8.87
CA ILE A 16 8.93 -1.90 -8.71
C ILE A 16 9.72 -1.60 -7.43
N ARG A 17 9.94 -0.33 -7.11
CA ARG A 17 10.70 0.09 -5.92
C ARG A 17 10.00 -0.28 -4.61
N GLN A 18 8.68 -0.10 -4.56
CA GLN A 18 7.85 -0.53 -3.42
C GLN A 18 7.91 -2.04 -3.21
N LYS A 19 7.75 -2.83 -4.28
CA LYS A 19 7.88 -4.31 -4.22
C LYS A 19 9.27 -4.75 -3.74
N LYS A 20 10.34 -4.13 -4.25
CA LYS A 20 11.71 -4.42 -3.81
C LYS A 20 11.93 -4.12 -2.32
N ARG A 21 11.39 -3.01 -1.82
CA ARG A 21 11.52 -2.65 -0.39
C ARG A 21 10.84 -3.68 0.50
N LEU A 22 9.68 -4.21 0.12
CA LEU A 22 9.01 -5.29 0.86
C LEU A 22 9.87 -6.56 0.91
N TYR A 23 10.38 -7.01 -0.24
CA TYR A 23 11.25 -8.20 -0.30
C TYR A 23 12.49 -8.05 0.57
N TYR A 24 13.11 -6.86 0.58
CA TYR A 24 14.23 -6.58 1.47
C TYR A 24 13.86 -6.76 2.94
N HIS A 25 12.73 -6.21 3.38
CA HIS A 25 12.27 -6.37 4.77
C HIS A 25 11.94 -7.83 5.11
N PHE A 26 11.36 -8.58 4.17
CA PHE A 26 11.11 -10.02 4.34
C PHE A 26 12.39 -10.83 4.51
N VAL A 27 13.41 -10.56 3.68
CA VAL A 27 14.71 -11.24 3.75
C VAL A 27 15.45 -10.88 5.04
N VAL A 28 15.46 -9.60 5.44
CA VAL A 28 16.05 -9.16 6.71
C VAL A 28 15.30 -9.77 7.90
N PHE A 29 13.97 -9.88 7.84
CA PHE A 29 13.18 -10.53 8.88
C PHE A 29 13.52 -12.01 9.04
N LEU A 30 13.60 -12.75 7.92
CA LEU A 30 13.97 -14.17 7.94
C LEU A 30 15.39 -14.38 8.48
N LEU A 31 16.36 -13.59 7.99
CA LEU A 31 17.74 -13.66 8.46
C LEU A 31 17.86 -13.25 9.93
N GLY A 32 17.15 -12.21 10.37
CA GLY A 32 17.13 -11.77 11.76
C GLY A 32 16.48 -12.79 12.70
N SER A 33 15.37 -13.41 12.29
CA SER A 33 14.71 -14.47 13.04
C SER A 33 15.61 -15.71 13.15
N LEU A 34 16.26 -16.12 12.06
CA LEU A 34 17.19 -17.24 12.05
C LEU A 34 18.42 -16.94 12.92
N PHE A 35 18.97 -15.72 12.83
CA PHE A 35 20.09 -15.27 13.66
C PHE A 35 19.72 -15.26 15.15
N MET A 36 18.54 -14.76 15.53
CA MET A 36 18.06 -14.80 16.91
C MET A 36 17.86 -16.22 17.42
N TYR A 37 17.30 -17.12 16.61
CA TYR A 37 17.13 -18.53 16.96
C TYR A 37 18.49 -19.21 17.21
N LEU A 38 19.44 -19.03 16.30
CA LEU A 38 20.80 -19.58 16.44
C LEU A 38 21.53 -18.95 17.64
N ALA A 39 21.43 -17.63 17.84
CA ALA A 39 22.05 -16.97 18.99
C ALA A 39 21.51 -17.51 20.32
N ASN A 40 20.19 -17.70 20.44
CA ASN A 40 19.59 -18.23 21.66
C ASN A 40 19.96 -19.71 21.89
N ASN A 41 19.95 -20.53 20.84
CA ASN A 41 20.25 -21.96 20.93
C ASN A 41 21.75 -22.24 21.16
N LEU A 42 22.64 -21.42 20.59
CA LEU A 42 24.09 -21.65 20.64
C LEU A 42 24.77 -20.97 21.84
N PHE A 43 24.27 -19.80 22.27
CA PHE A 43 24.90 -19.01 23.34
C PHE A 43 24.22 -19.12 24.72
N GLN A 44 23.10 -19.85 24.84
CA GLN A 44 22.36 -20.05 26.11
C GLN A 44 22.15 -18.76 26.92
N VAL A 45 21.79 -17.67 26.23
CA VAL A 45 21.61 -16.35 26.84
C VAL A 45 20.29 -16.36 27.63
N PHE A 46 20.38 -16.58 28.94
CA PHE A 46 19.29 -16.74 29.93
C PHE A 46 18.50 -18.06 29.82
N PRO A 47 19.01 -19.16 30.43
CA PRO A 47 18.37 -20.48 30.36
C PRO A 47 17.00 -20.56 31.06
N ASP A 48 16.74 -19.71 32.06
CA ASP A 48 15.52 -19.78 32.88
C ASP A 48 14.36 -18.90 32.37
N THR A 49 14.54 -18.16 31.28
CA THR A 49 13.50 -17.25 30.78
C THR A 49 13.35 -17.36 29.27
N GLN A 50 12.16 -17.74 28.79
CA GLN A 50 11.84 -17.81 27.35
C GLN A 50 11.60 -16.42 26.72
N TRP A 51 12.47 -15.45 27.00
CA TRP A 51 12.33 -14.07 26.54
C TRP A 51 12.36 -13.97 25.00
N TYR A 52 13.10 -14.86 24.34
CA TYR A 52 13.18 -14.94 22.87
C TYR A 52 11.81 -15.17 22.22
N SER A 53 10.92 -15.96 22.83
CA SER A 53 9.59 -16.25 22.31
C SER A 53 8.73 -14.98 22.25
N TRP A 54 8.82 -14.12 23.27
CA TRP A 54 8.12 -12.83 23.30
C TRP A 54 8.68 -11.84 22.29
N VAL A 55 10.00 -11.80 22.13
CA VAL A 55 10.66 -10.95 21.12
C VAL A 55 10.25 -11.38 19.71
N ILE A 56 10.28 -12.69 19.42
CA ILE A 56 9.86 -13.24 18.12
C ILE A 56 8.37 -12.97 17.88
N ALA A 57 7.51 -13.16 18.88
CA ALA A 57 6.08 -12.90 18.77
C ALA A 57 5.79 -11.42 18.45
N LEU A 58 6.44 -10.49 19.15
CA LEU A 58 6.30 -9.05 18.88
C LEU A 58 6.80 -8.69 17.47
N TRP A 59 7.95 -9.24 17.07
CA TRP A 59 8.52 -9.01 15.75
C TRP A 59 7.64 -9.57 14.62
N LEU A 60 7.11 -10.78 14.81
CA LEU A 60 6.17 -11.40 13.88
C LEU A 60 4.90 -10.55 13.74
N PHE A 61 4.36 -10.04 14.85
CA PHE A 61 3.18 -9.18 14.85
C PHE A 61 3.41 -7.88 14.06
N LEU A 62 4.54 -7.19 14.29
CA LEU A 62 4.91 -6.00 13.53
C LEU A 62 5.10 -6.31 12.03
N PHE A 63 5.68 -7.48 11.72
CA PHE A 63 5.88 -7.92 10.34
C PHE A 63 4.54 -8.16 9.61
N ILE A 64 3.57 -8.78 10.28
CA ILE A 64 2.21 -8.99 9.73
C ILE A 64 1.53 -7.65 9.43
N LEU A 65 1.60 -6.68 10.35
CA LEU A 65 1.04 -5.34 10.11
C LEU A 65 1.70 -4.65 8.91
N HIS A 66 3.02 -4.75 8.79
CA HIS A 66 3.76 -4.20 7.64
C HIS A 66 3.36 -4.88 6.32
N PHE A 67 3.22 -6.21 6.33
CA PHE A 67 2.80 -6.98 5.17
C PHE A 67 1.40 -6.60 4.71
N ILE A 68 0.43 -6.50 5.63
CA ILE A 68 -0.94 -6.07 5.32
C ILE A 68 -0.93 -4.67 4.71
N ARG A 69 -0.21 -3.72 5.30
CA ARG A 69 -0.14 -2.33 4.80
C ARG A 69 0.43 -2.26 3.38
N VAL A 70 1.52 -2.96 3.11
CA VAL A 70 2.19 -2.89 1.81
C VAL A 70 1.52 -3.77 0.75
N TYR A 71 0.88 -4.88 1.12
CA TYR A 71 0.32 -5.83 0.16
C TYR A 71 -1.18 -5.62 -0.10
N ILE A 72 -1.94 -5.26 0.93
CA ILE A 72 -3.39 -5.02 0.84
C ILE A 72 -3.63 -3.53 0.58
N THR A 73 -3.14 -2.62 1.42
CA THR A 73 -3.44 -1.18 1.27
C THR A 73 -2.82 -0.60 -0.01
N ASP A 74 -1.59 -0.95 -0.38
CA ASP A 74 -0.94 -0.43 -1.59
C ASP A 74 -1.50 -1.04 -2.90
N ARG A 75 -2.17 -2.21 -2.81
CA ARG A 75 -2.87 -2.84 -3.94
C ARG A 75 -4.30 -2.31 -4.07
N PHE A 76 -5.01 -2.14 -2.96
CA PHE A 76 -6.39 -1.67 -2.89
C PHE A 76 -6.51 -0.15 -3.08
N MET A 77 -5.64 0.63 -2.44
CA MET A 77 -5.55 2.10 -2.54
C MET A 77 -4.53 2.53 -3.60
N ASN A 78 -4.42 1.76 -4.69
CA ASN A 78 -3.52 2.10 -5.80
C ASN A 78 -4.06 3.31 -6.57
N LYS A 79 -3.20 3.93 -7.38
CA LYS A 79 -3.49 5.03 -8.33
C LYS A 79 -4.67 4.78 -9.28
N GLN A 80 -5.13 3.53 -9.41
CA GLN A 80 -6.39 3.16 -10.08
C GLN A 80 -7.62 3.47 -9.24
N TRP A 81 -7.63 3.06 -7.97
CA TRP A 81 -8.69 3.41 -7.02
C TRP A 81 -8.84 4.94 -6.88
N GLU A 82 -7.72 5.65 -6.83
CA GLU A 82 -7.71 7.12 -6.78
C GLU A 82 -8.35 7.74 -8.04
N ARG A 83 -7.99 7.24 -9.23
CA ARG A 83 -8.64 7.67 -10.48
C ARG A 83 -10.12 7.34 -10.52
N ASP A 84 -10.53 6.17 -10.03
CA ASP A 84 -11.94 5.78 -9.99
C ASP A 84 -12.74 6.71 -9.07
N GLN A 85 -12.17 7.13 -7.92
CA GLN A 85 -12.79 8.12 -7.05
C GLN A 85 -12.89 9.50 -7.72
N ILE A 86 -11.83 9.95 -8.40
CA ILE A 86 -11.82 11.24 -9.11
C ILE A 86 -12.86 11.24 -10.23
N ASN A 87 -12.91 10.18 -11.06
CA ASN A 87 -13.87 10.04 -12.15
C ASN A 87 -15.31 10.07 -11.62
N LYS A 88 -15.56 9.40 -10.48
CA LYS A 88 -16.87 9.42 -9.82
C LYS A 88 -17.25 10.81 -9.33
N LEU A 89 -16.27 11.59 -8.87
CA LEU A 89 -16.48 12.97 -8.43
C LEU A 89 -16.79 13.90 -9.61
N ILE A 90 -16.03 13.78 -10.70
CA ILE A 90 -16.22 14.55 -11.95
C ILE A 90 -17.60 14.26 -12.55
N ALA A 91 -17.99 12.99 -12.66
CA ALA A 91 -19.31 12.62 -13.18
C ALA A 91 -20.46 13.24 -12.35
N LYS A 92 -20.28 13.34 -11.03
CA LYS A 92 -21.26 14.00 -10.15
C LYS A 92 -21.31 15.52 -10.35
N GLN A 93 -20.17 16.15 -10.65
CA GLN A 93 -20.11 17.57 -10.99
C GLN A 93 -20.78 17.85 -12.34
N GLU A 94 -20.49 17.06 -13.37
CA GLU A 94 -21.11 17.18 -14.69
C GLU A 94 -22.63 17.04 -14.62
N GLN A 95 -23.14 16.06 -13.85
CA GLN A 95 -24.58 15.91 -13.61
C GLN A 95 -25.21 17.14 -12.96
N ARG A 96 -24.52 17.78 -12.00
CA ARG A 96 -25.01 19.02 -11.38
C ARG A 96 -25.01 20.18 -12.35
N ILE A 97 -23.98 20.33 -13.18
CA ILE A 97 -23.90 21.39 -14.20
C ILE A 97 -25.06 21.24 -15.19
N ALA A 98 -25.29 20.03 -15.71
CA ALA A 98 -26.40 19.75 -16.63
C ALA A 98 -27.78 20.05 -16.02
N GLN A 99 -27.97 19.79 -14.71
CA GLN A 99 -29.20 20.15 -14.00
C GLN A 99 -29.38 21.67 -13.85
N LEU A 100 -28.29 22.40 -13.62
CA LEU A 100 -28.31 23.86 -13.52
C LEU A 100 -28.58 24.51 -14.88
N GLU A 101 -27.96 24.01 -15.95
CA GLU A 101 -28.22 24.45 -17.33
C GLU A 101 -29.69 24.23 -17.71
N LYS A 102 -30.24 23.04 -17.43
CA LYS A 102 -31.66 22.74 -17.68
C LYS A 102 -32.62 23.62 -16.87
N LYS A 103 -32.20 24.09 -15.69
CA LYS A 103 -33.00 25.01 -14.84
C LYS A 103 -32.89 26.46 -15.29
N HIS A 104 -31.83 26.84 -16.00
CA HIS A 104 -31.61 28.20 -16.51
C HIS A 104 -32.04 28.40 -17.97
N LEU A 105 -32.18 27.33 -18.76
CA LEU A 105 -32.83 27.40 -20.07
C LEU A 105 -34.36 27.55 -19.88
N PRO A 106 -35.02 28.53 -20.53
CA PRO A 106 -36.48 28.61 -20.54
C PRO A 106 -37.06 27.34 -21.17
N PRO A 107 -38.26 26.90 -20.78
CA PRO A 107 -38.91 25.78 -21.44
C PRO A 107 -39.01 26.10 -22.94
N THR A 108 -38.43 25.25 -23.78
CA THR A 108 -38.65 25.31 -25.22
C THR A 108 -40.12 25.00 -25.45
N GLU A 109 -40.91 26.04 -25.75
CA GLU A 109 -42.28 25.90 -26.23
C GLU A 109 -42.25 25.13 -27.56
N ASN A 110 -42.79 23.92 -27.51
CA ASN A 110 -43.23 23.15 -28.67
C ASN A 110 -44.66 22.69 -28.41
#